data_AF-A0A0P0Y9J1-F1
#
_entry.id   AF-A0A0P0Y9J1-F1
#
_cell.length_a   1.000
_cell.length_b   1.000
_cell.length_c   1.000
_cell.angle_alpha   90.00
_cell.angle_beta   90.00
_cell.angle_gamma   90.00
#
_symmetry.space_group_name_H-M   'P 1'
#
loop_
_entity.id
_entity.type
_entity.pdbx_description
1 polymer ?
#
loop_
_entity_poly.entity_id
_entity_poly.type
_entity_poly.pdbx_seq_one_letter_code
_entity_poly.pdbx_strand_id
1 'polypeptide(L)'
;MILEQFDESAAEKADAAMVVAPPSNFGMVDTGVYRSGFPDPASFGFLRGLGLRSVVYLCPEPYMETNAEFLKAEGIRLFQFGIEGNKM
;
A
#
# COMPACT_ATOMS: atom_id res chain seq x y z
N MET A 1 -12.33 -33.71 35.87
CA MET A 1 -11.87 -32.32 36.08
C MET A 1 -10.70 -32.10 35.14
N ILE A 2 -10.98 -31.62 33.93
CA ILE A 2 -9.95 -31.20 32.97
C ILE A 2 -10.41 -29.82 32.54
N LEU A 3 -9.80 -28.79 33.14
CA LEU A 3 -10.00 -27.40 32.79
C LEU A 3 -9.11 -27.14 31.57
N GLU A 4 -9.69 -27.16 30.38
CA GLU A 4 -9.10 -26.52 29.20
C GLU A 4 -9.19 -25.01 29.45
N GLN A 5 -8.08 -24.46 29.91
CA GLN A 5 -7.91 -23.07 30.29
C GLN A 5 -6.75 -22.48 29.50
N PHE A 6 -7.10 -21.48 28.69
CA PHE A 6 -6.29 -20.34 28.25
C PHE A 6 -5.07 -20.61 27.34
N ASP A 7 -5.25 -20.32 26.05
CA ASP A 7 -4.38 -19.35 25.38
C ASP A 7 -5.26 -18.28 24.73
N GLU A 8 -5.33 -17.15 25.40
CA GLU A 8 -6.09 -15.95 25.08
C GLU A 8 -5.04 -14.85 24.83
N SER A 9 -4.59 -14.67 23.58
CA SER A 9 -4.10 -13.38 23.02
C SER A 9 -3.25 -13.55 21.74
N ALA A 10 -3.89 -13.90 20.62
CA ALA A 10 -3.38 -13.49 19.32
C ALA A 10 -4.02 -12.13 18.98
N ALA A 11 -3.28 -11.07 19.24
CA ALA A 11 -3.62 -9.71 18.90
C ALA A 11 -3.93 -9.56 17.40
N GLU A 12 -5.16 -9.18 17.05
CA GLU A 12 -5.39 -8.48 15.78
C GLU A 12 -6.44 -7.39 16.01
N LYS A 13 -5.95 -6.19 16.31
CA LYS A 13 -6.74 -4.96 16.34
C LYS A 13 -7.31 -4.73 14.93
N ALA A 14 -8.53 -5.20 14.70
CA ALA A 14 -9.37 -4.71 13.63
C ALA A 14 -9.73 -3.25 13.96
N ASP A 15 -8.90 -2.34 13.46
CA ASP A 15 -9.11 -0.90 13.49
C ASP A 15 -10.45 -0.60 12.81
N ALA A 16 -11.44 -0.21 13.62
CA ALA A 16 -12.77 0.12 13.17
C ALA A 16 -12.71 1.33 12.24
N ALA A 17 -12.76 1.06 10.93
CA ALA A 17 -13.15 1.98 9.86
C ALA A 17 -12.49 3.37 9.89
N MET A 18 -11.15 3.44 9.91
CA MET A 18 -10.50 4.60 9.30
C MET A 18 -11.01 4.72 7.86
N VAL A 19 -11.54 5.89 7.48
CA VAL A 19 -11.95 6.16 6.10
C VAL A 19 -10.70 6.12 5.26
N VAL A 20 -10.51 4.98 4.64
CA VAL A 20 -9.33 4.68 3.87
C VAL A 20 -9.61 5.13 2.43
N ALA A 21 -9.03 6.27 2.05
CA ALA A 21 -9.23 6.85 0.73
C ALA A 21 -8.30 6.18 -0.29
N PRO A 22 -8.80 5.76 -1.47
CA PRO A 22 -7.92 5.31 -2.53
C PRO A 22 -7.07 6.50 -3.03
N PRO A 23 -5.86 6.24 -3.53
CA PRO A 23 -5.06 7.29 -4.17
C PRO A 23 -5.79 7.87 -5.40
N SER A 24 -5.38 9.07 -5.82
CA SER A 24 -5.95 9.71 -7.02
C SER A 24 -5.94 8.77 -8.23
N ASN A 25 -6.97 8.81 -9.08
CA ASN A 25 -7.09 7.98 -10.29
C ASN A 25 -6.88 6.47 -10.07
N PHE A 26 -7.23 5.94 -8.90
CA PHE A 26 -7.14 4.51 -8.61
C PHE A 26 -8.11 3.68 -9.47
N GLY A 27 -7.65 2.53 -9.97
CA GLY A 27 -8.49 1.55 -10.66
C GLY A 27 -7.81 0.20 -10.81
N MET A 28 -8.60 -0.85 -10.98
CA MET A 28 -8.11 -2.19 -11.33
C MET A 28 -7.89 -2.26 -12.84
N VAL A 29 -6.73 -2.75 -13.26
CA VAL A 29 -6.39 -2.97 -14.67
C VAL A 29 -6.70 -4.42 -15.05
N ASP A 30 -6.30 -5.35 -14.19
CA ASP A 30 -6.55 -6.80 -14.31
C ASP A 30 -6.51 -7.41 -12.89
N THR A 31 -6.81 -8.70 -12.76
CA THR A 31 -6.74 -9.44 -11.50
C THR A 31 -5.33 -9.34 -10.89
N GLY A 32 -5.23 -8.64 -9.75
CA GLY A 32 -3.95 -8.42 -9.06
C GLY A 32 -3.09 -7.31 -9.66
N VAL A 33 -3.60 -6.52 -10.61
CA VAL A 33 -2.91 -5.38 -11.23
C VAL A 33 -3.75 -4.12 -11.08
N TYR A 34 -3.15 -3.08 -10.50
CA TYR A 34 -3.81 -1.81 -10.20
C TYR A 34 -3.05 -0.64 -10.82
N ARG A 35 -3.75 0.47 -11.02
CA ARG A 35 -3.19 1.76 -11.42
C ARG A 35 -3.65 2.84 -10.45
N SER A 36 -2.84 3.86 -10.26
CA SER A 36 -3.21 5.09 -9.57
C SER A 36 -2.32 6.24 -10.04
N GLY A 37 -2.67 7.46 -9.65
CA GLY A 37 -1.72 8.56 -9.50
C GLY A 37 -0.82 8.34 -8.30
N PHE A 38 -0.06 9.38 -7.95
CA PHE A 38 0.90 9.31 -6.85
C PHE A 38 0.18 9.14 -5.50
N PRO A 39 0.57 8.17 -4.66
CA PRO A 39 -0.09 7.95 -3.38
C PRO A 39 0.32 8.99 -2.34
N ASP A 40 -0.65 9.43 -1.54
CA ASP A 40 -0.45 10.27 -0.36
C ASP A 40 -0.50 9.43 0.93
N PRO A 41 -0.03 9.96 2.09
CA PRO A 41 -0.09 9.22 3.35
C PRO A 41 -1.50 8.81 3.79
N ALA A 42 -2.54 9.54 3.38
CA ALA A 42 -3.93 9.19 3.70
C ALA A 42 -4.38 7.91 2.97
N SER A 43 -3.78 7.61 1.82
CA SER A 43 -4.04 6.40 1.04
C SER A 43 -3.28 5.15 1.52
N PHE A 44 -2.33 5.26 2.44
CA PHE A 44 -1.51 4.12 2.87
C PHE A 44 -2.33 3.00 3.51
N GLY A 45 -3.38 3.34 4.27
CA GLY A 45 -4.31 2.33 4.78
C GLY A 45 -4.98 1.52 3.67
N PHE A 46 -5.24 2.14 2.51
CA PHE A 46 -5.89 1.50 1.36
C PHE A 46 -4.93 0.54 0.69
N LEU A 47 -3.72 1.02 0.45
CA LEU A 47 -2.66 0.25 -0.17
C LEU A 47 -2.26 -0.96 0.67
N ARG A 48 -2.24 -0.84 2.00
CA ARG A 48 -2.04 -1.96 2.92
C ARG A 48 -3.12 -3.03 2.73
N GLY A 49 -4.39 -2.62 2.65
CA GLY A 49 -5.52 -3.52 2.43
C GLY A 49 -5.48 -4.29 1.09
N LEU A 50 -4.74 -3.80 0.10
CA LEU A 50 -4.57 -4.49 -1.19
C LEU A 50 -3.57 -5.65 -1.14
N GLY A 51 -2.70 -5.75 -0.13
CA GLY A 51 -1.68 -6.80 -0.04
C GLY A 51 -0.67 -6.74 -1.20
N LEU A 52 -0.24 -5.53 -1.57
CA LEU A 52 0.67 -5.33 -2.70
C LEU A 52 2.02 -6.02 -2.47
N ARG A 53 2.58 -6.59 -3.55
CA ARG A 53 3.95 -7.17 -3.53
C ARG A 53 5.00 -6.23 -4.13
N SER A 54 4.56 -5.39 -5.08
CA SER A 54 5.43 -4.49 -5.82
C SER A 54 4.68 -3.26 -6.31
N VAL A 55 5.41 -2.16 -6.46
CA VAL A 55 4.93 -0.92 -7.06
C VAL A 55 5.82 -0.55 -8.24
N VAL A 56 5.20 -0.13 -9.34
CA VAL A 56 5.89 0.43 -10.51
C VAL A 56 5.76 1.95 -10.47
N TYR A 57 6.88 2.63 -10.38
CA TYR A 57 6.96 4.09 -10.39
C TYR A 57 7.54 4.59 -11.71
N LEU A 58 6.76 5.41 -12.40
CA LEU A 58 7.05 5.81 -13.78
C LEU A 58 7.69 7.21 -13.87
N CYS A 59 7.86 7.94 -12.77
CA CYS A 59 8.46 9.27 -12.84
C CYS A 59 10.00 9.18 -12.68
N PRO A 60 10.77 10.06 -13.36
CA PRO A 60 12.23 10.07 -13.27
C PRO A 60 12.75 10.63 -11.93
N GLU A 61 11.92 11.37 -11.19
CA GLU A 61 12.28 11.96 -9.90
C GLU A 61 12.55 10.88 -8.83
N PRO A 62 13.33 11.17 -7.78
CA PRO A 62 13.47 10.26 -6.65
C PRO A 62 12.12 9.98 -5.99
N TYR A 63 11.89 8.71 -5.61
CA TYR A 63 10.67 8.35 -4.87
C TYR A 63 10.67 9.01 -3.49
N MET A 64 9.54 9.62 -3.10
CA MET A 64 9.44 10.35 -1.82
C MET A 64 9.76 9.44 -0.62
N GLU A 65 10.54 9.96 0.33
CA GLU A 65 11.02 9.22 1.50
C GLU A 65 9.87 8.61 2.32
N THR A 66 8.82 9.39 2.62
CA THR A 66 7.63 8.92 3.34
C THR A 66 6.98 7.71 2.66
N ASN A 67 6.92 7.70 1.33
CA ASN A 67 6.35 6.59 0.58
C ASN A 67 7.31 5.41 0.56
N ALA A 68 8.62 5.66 0.43
CA ALA A 68 9.65 4.62 0.48
C ALA A 68 9.68 3.90 1.83
N GLU A 69 9.53 4.63 2.94
CA GLU A 69 9.41 4.06 4.29
C GLU A 69 8.18 3.16 4.42
N PHE A 70 7.03 3.60 3.90
CA PHE A 70 5.82 2.76 3.84
C PHE A 70 6.07 1.48 3.04
N LEU A 71 6.65 1.56 1.84
CA LEU A 71 6.96 0.38 1.04
C LEU A 71 7.91 -0.57 1.79
N LYS A 72 8.92 -0.03 2.48
CA LYS A 72 9.88 -0.81 3.26
C LYS A 72 9.21 -1.51 4.45
N ALA A 73 8.31 -0.82 5.16
CA ALA A 73 7.57 -1.37 6.30
C ALA A 73 6.63 -2.50 5.88
N GLU A 74 5.99 -2.39 4.72
CA GLU A 74 5.07 -3.41 4.18
C GLU A 74 5.78 -4.50 3.35
N GLY A 75 7.11 -4.43 3.17
CA GLY A 75 7.86 -5.39 2.36
C GLY A 75 7.58 -5.30 0.85
N ILE A 76 7.12 -4.15 0.36
CA ILE A 76 6.76 -3.90 -1.04
C ILE A 76 8.01 -3.53 -1.84
N ARG A 77 8.23 -4.21 -2.96
CA ARG A 77 9.35 -3.92 -3.87
C ARG A 77 9.04 -2.75 -4.81
N LEU A 78 9.88 -1.72 -4.81
CA LEU A 78 9.80 -0.62 -5.78
C LEU A 78 10.55 -0.98 -7.07
N PHE A 79 9.90 -0.80 -8.22
CA PHE A 79 10.52 -0.79 -9.54
C PHE A 79 10.35 0.59 -10.16
N GLN A 80 11.44 1.28 -10.47
CA GLN A 80 11.40 2.61 -11.06
C GLN A 80 11.84 2.57 -12.52
N PHE A 81 10.96 3.05 -13.41
CA PHE A 81 11.21 3.21 -14.83
C PHE A 81 10.82 4.64 -15.21
N GLY A 82 11.73 5.59 -14.94
CA GLY A 82 11.49 6.99 -15.23
C GLY A 82 11.24 7.22 -16.72
N ILE A 83 10.03 7.62 -17.07
CA ILE A 83 9.67 8.06 -18.41
C ILE A 83 9.68 9.58 -18.47
N GLU A 84 10.22 10.15 -19.54
CA GLU A 84 10.18 11.59 -19.74
C GLU A 84 8.73 12.03 -19.94
N GLY A 85 8.21 12.84 -19.01
CA GLY A 85 6.87 13.40 -19.13
C GLY A 85 6.80 14.38 -20.28
N ASN A 86 5.83 14.23 -21.18
CA ASN A 86 5.57 15.24 -22.20
C ASN A 86 4.77 16.39 -21.58
N LYS A 87 5.39 17.57 -21.42
CA LYS A 87 4.66 18.82 -21.22
C LYS A 87 4.19 19.30 -22.59
N MET A 88 2.92 19.06 -22.93
CA MET A 88 2.22 19.90 -23.92
C MET A 88 1.65 21.13 -23.22
#